data_AF-A0A931HWV6-F1
#
_entry.id   AF-A0A931HWV6-F1
#
_cell.length_a   1.000
_cell.length_b   1.000
_cell.length_c   1.000
_cell.angle_alpha   90.00
_cell.angle_beta   90.00
_cell.angle_gamma   90.00
#
_symmetry.space_group_name_H-M   'P 1'
#
loop_
_entity.id
_entity.type
_entity.pdbx_description
1 polymer ?
#
loop_
_entity_poly.entity_id
_entity_poly.type
_entity_poly.pdbx_seq_one_letter_code
_entity_poly.pdbx_strand_id
1 'polypeptide(L)'
;MRALYLGLILLLVAGCGTSSSNPDEDNAAKSNTSEKKEITCDRSSIEGQTFEDLSEEEQKMYPIGQVDGSAIKNEEMYKVSAIQNVRQEFLREKLSEQGLDVPSLFEIGNMYMVKGTIVIQLKENAEKEGAVKKVVEQVKQRFNDDAIIVQKVDFSQRELEKMQDELYEAIEDRPSIKEVWNSLGTCTPGNAIEVGVKEELSEEDLSYLKEQIEAEILVEVWVDELTGYVVDTRDDEMLVNSIWFSNAPSGVKVGDRVHVKFGSVAESLPAQSSAWKTEIIEEDAGGEADLSVGEVIKEAKDKAEKEIYGISELEYKIEGDVWVVYAQGDGEFTIEVED
;
A
#
# COMPACT_ATOMS: atom_id res chain seq x y z
N MET A 1 2.45 -1.41 52.59
CA MET A 1 2.71 -1.82 51.21
C MET A 1 1.37 -2.09 50.53
N ARG A 2 0.83 -1.11 49.81
CA ARG A 2 -0.34 -1.29 48.93
C ARG A 2 0.18 -1.02 47.52
N ALA A 3 0.17 -2.06 46.69
CA ALA A 3 0.65 -1.99 45.31
C ALA A 3 -0.38 -1.24 44.46
N LEU A 4 0.10 -0.19 43.78
CA LEU A 4 -0.58 0.46 42.66
C LEU A 4 -0.54 -0.51 41.48
N TYR A 5 -1.72 -0.89 40.96
CA TYR A 5 -1.85 -1.45 39.61
C TYR A 5 -2.26 -0.30 38.69
N LEU A 6 -1.29 0.25 37.96
CA LEU A 6 -1.54 1.12 36.81
C LEU A 6 -1.54 0.22 35.58
N GLY A 7 -2.74 -0.18 35.14
CA GLY A 7 -2.93 -0.86 33.85
C GLY A 7 -3.07 0.20 32.77
N LEU A 8 -1.97 0.51 32.09
CA LEU A 8 -1.96 1.29 30.85
C LEU A 8 -2.38 0.35 29.71
N ILE A 9 -3.64 0.43 29.28
CA ILE A 9 -4.12 -0.23 28.07
C ILE A 9 -3.96 0.79 26.93
N LEU A 10 -2.88 0.67 26.16
CA LEU A 10 -2.74 1.31 24.86
C LEU A 10 -3.57 0.50 23.86
N LEU A 11 -4.76 1.00 23.50
CA LEU A 11 -5.47 0.56 22.29
C LEU A 11 -4.92 1.37 21.12
N LEU A 12 -3.97 0.79 20.39
CA LEU A 12 -3.59 1.25 19.06
C LEU A 12 -4.75 0.91 18.12
N VAL A 13 -5.56 1.91 17.78
CA VAL A 13 -6.40 1.84 16.58
C VAL A 13 -5.45 2.03 15.40
N ALA A 14 -4.88 0.93 14.92
CA ALA A 14 -4.11 0.93 13.68
C ALA A 14 -5.09 1.03 12.51
N GLY A 15 -5.49 2.26 12.18
CA GLY A 15 -5.96 2.58 10.83
C GLY A 15 -4.74 2.65 9.91
N CYS A 16 -4.17 1.50 9.55
CA CYS A 16 -3.09 1.43 8.58
C CYS A 16 -3.71 1.34 7.17
N GLY A 17 -4.03 2.50 6.62
CA GLY A 17 -4.06 2.73 5.18
C GLY A 17 -2.95 3.72 4.86
N THR A 18 -1.70 3.27 4.80
CA THR A 18 -0.56 4.06 4.33
C THR A 18 -0.16 3.55 2.96
N SER A 19 -0.80 4.04 1.90
CA SER A 19 -0.18 4.04 0.56
C SER A 19 0.82 5.20 0.54
N SER A 20 2.07 4.89 0.89
CA SER A 20 3.19 5.84 0.84
C SER A 20 3.74 5.85 -0.59
N SER A 21 3.22 6.71 -1.46
CA SER A 21 3.93 7.10 -2.69
C SER A 21 4.93 8.21 -2.36
N ASN A 22 6.22 7.89 -2.35
CA ASN A 22 7.29 8.89 -2.22
C ASN A 22 7.30 9.81 -3.46
N PRO A 23 7.50 11.14 -3.31
CA PRO A 23 7.88 12.00 -4.41
C PRO A 23 9.42 12.02 -4.58
N ASP A 24 9.83 11.87 -5.84
CA ASP A 24 11.12 12.23 -6.46
C ASP A 24 12.37 11.37 -6.20
N GLU A 25 12.81 10.62 -7.23
CA GLU A 25 14.05 10.93 -7.98
C GLU A 25 14.17 10.13 -9.29
N ASP A 26 14.77 10.78 -10.29
CA ASP A 26 14.77 10.49 -11.73
C ASP A 26 15.55 9.22 -12.18
N ASN A 27 15.03 8.63 -13.27
CA ASN A 27 15.64 7.68 -14.23
C ASN A 27 15.47 6.18 -13.97
N ALA A 28 14.34 5.61 -14.40
CA ALA A 28 14.29 4.26 -14.97
C ALA A 28 13.06 4.10 -15.90
N ALA A 29 13.27 3.42 -17.02
CA ALA A 29 12.33 2.96 -18.06
C ALA A 29 10.89 3.49 -18.03
N LYS A 30 10.54 4.31 -19.04
CA LYS A 30 9.16 4.68 -19.37
C LYS A 30 8.35 3.43 -19.74
N SER A 31 7.65 2.86 -18.77
CA SER A 31 6.52 1.97 -19.03
C SER A 31 5.39 2.78 -19.66
N ASN A 32 4.95 2.39 -20.85
CA ASN A 32 3.77 2.95 -21.52
C ASN A 32 2.50 2.40 -20.84
N THR A 33 2.21 2.86 -19.63
CA THR A 33 0.92 2.61 -18.99
C THR A 33 -0.08 3.61 -19.55
N SER A 34 -1.07 3.11 -20.30
CA SER A 34 -2.26 3.88 -20.70
C SER A 34 -2.84 4.60 -19.48
N GLU A 35 -3.31 5.84 -19.64
CA GLU A 35 -4.00 6.66 -18.62
C GLU A 35 -5.22 5.92 -18.04
N LYS A 36 -4.98 4.92 -17.19
CA LYS A 36 -6.00 4.25 -16.41
C LYS A 36 -6.26 5.21 -15.27
N LYS A 37 -7.46 5.80 -15.26
CA LYS A 37 -7.89 6.70 -14.20
C LYS A 37 -7.90 5.89 -12.91
N GLU A 38 -6.84 6.01 -12.12
CA GLU A 38 -6.71 5.38 -10.81
C GLU A 38 -7.92 5.79 -9.97
N ILE A 39 -8.80 4.82 -9.70
CA ILE A 39 -9.89 4.99 -8.75
C ILE A 39 -9.32 4.59 -7.40
N THR A 40 -8.44 5.43 -6.87
CA THR A 40 -7.88 5.22 -5.53
C THR A 40 -8.92 5.60 -4.49
N CYS A 41 -8.79 5.01 -3.31
CA CYS A 41 -9.58 5.39 -2.14
C CYS A 41 -9.35 6.83 -1.65
N ASP A 42 -8.44 7.56 -2.29
CA ASP A 42 -8.16 8.96 -2.01
C ASP A 42 -9.15 9.91 -2.73
N ARG A 43 -10.44 9.68 -2.48
CA ARG A 43 -11.51 10.62 -2.90
C ARG A 43 -11.72 11.75 -1.90
N SER A 44 -10.87 11.84 -0.88
CA SER A 44 -10.90 12.91 0.09
C SER A 44 -10.43 14.20 -0.57
N SER A 45 -11.34 15.03 -1.06
CA SER A 45 -11.02 16.42 -1.43
C SER A 45 -10.65 17.30 -0.23
N ILE A 46 -10.47 16.70 0.96
CA ILE A 46 -10.08 17.38 2.18
C ILE A 46 -8.55 17.40 2.20
N GLU A 47 -7.97 18.59 2.17
CA GLU A 47 -6.50 18.75 2.23
C GLU A 47 -5.94 18.51 3.64
N GLY A 48 -6.76 18.76 4.68
CA GLY A 48 -6.38 18.71 6.09
C GLY A 48 -5.41 19.83 6.51
N GLN A 49 -5.22 20.02 7.80
CA GLN A 49 -4.27 21.01 8.33
C GLN A 49 -2.89 20.40 8.64
N THR A 50 -1.84 21.07 8.21
CA THR A 50 -0.46 20.85 8.70
C THR A 50 -0.21 21.67 9.98
N PHE A 51 0.97 21.54 10.58
CA PHE A 51 1.33 22.31 11.77
C PHE A 51 1.57 23.78 11.47
N GLU A 52 2.12 24.04 10.28
CA GLU A 52 2.45 25.36 9.76
C GLU A 52 1.18 26.19 9.47
N ASP A 53 0.05 25.54 9.22
CA ASP A 53 -1.27 26.19 9.03
C ASP A 53 -1.87 26.71 10.35
N LEU A 54 -1.34 26.30 11.51
CA LEU A 54 -1.92 26.61 12.82
C LEU A 54 -1.46 27.96 13.36
N SER A 55 -2.33 28.64 14.11
CA SER A 55 -1.96 29.86 14.84
C SER A 55 -0.86 29.59 15.88
N GLU A 56 -0.04 30.59 16.19
CA GLU A 56 1.02 30.45 17.21
C GLU A 56 0.48 30.02 18.58
N GLU A 57 -0.72 30.47 18.94
CA GLU A 57 -1.42 30.08 20.17
C GLU A 57 -1.77 28.59 20.19
N GLU A 58 -2.21 28.05 19.06
CA GLU A 58 -2.56 26.64 18.92
C GLU A 58 -1.32 25.76 18.82
N GLN A 59 -0.28 26.20 18.09
CA GLN A 59 1.00 25.49 18.00
C GLN A 59 1.59 25.17 19.38
N LYS A 60 1.45 26.10 20.34
CA LYS A 60 1.91 25.95 21.74
C LYS A 60 1.15 24.86 22.53
N MET A 61 0.02 24.36 22.02
CA MET A 61 -0.76 23.30 22.66
C MET A 61 -0.21 21.91 22.38
N TYR A 62 0.63 21.77 21.35
CA TYR A 62 1.15 20.47 20.92
C TYR A 62 2.53 20.21 21.53
N PRO A 63 2.80 18.99 22.05
CA PRO A 63 4.07 18.64 22.69
C PRO A 63 5.18 18.38 21.66
N ILE A 64 5.41 19.33 20.76
CA ILE A 64 6.49 19.30 19.79
C ILE A 64 7.71 19.85 20.52
N GLY A 65 8.34 19.00 21.34
CA GLY A 65 9.62 19.35 21.95
C GLY A 65 10.66 19.68 20.86
N GLN A 66 11.79 20.28 21.28
CA GLN A 66 13.00 20.27 20.46
C GLN A 66 13.47 18.82 20.33
N VAL A 67 12.80 18.03 19.48
CA VAL A 67 13.34 16.73 19.10
C VAL A 67 14.59 17.06 18.30
N ASP A 68 15.71 16.48 18.72
CA ASP A 68 16.97 16.59 18.01
C ASP A 68 16.72 16.17 16.56
N GLY A 69 16.78 17.13 15.64
CA GLY A 69 16.41 16.95 14.23
C GLY A 69 17.22 15.87 13.52
N SER A 70 18.31 15.40 14.14
CA SER A 70 19.09 14.25 13.66
C SER A 70 18.40 12.88 13.82
N ALA A 71 17.35 12.78 14.64
CA ALA A 71 16.68 11.51 14.96
C ALA A 71 15.35 11.27 14.23
N ILE A 72 14.73 12.30 13.65
CA ILE A 72 13.44 12.14 12.94
C ILE A 72 13.68 12.18 11.44
N LYS A 73 13.51 11.03 10.77
CA LYS A 73 13.60 10.93 9.31
C LYS A 73 12.50 11.70 8.57
N ASN A 74 11.38 12.02 9.24
CA ASN A 74 10.26 12.79 8.71
C ASN A 74 9.65 13.74 9.77
N GLU A 75 10.17 14.98 9.83
CA GLU A 75 9.73 16.00 10.81
C GLU A 75 8.23 16.33 10.67
N GLU A 76 7.73 16.43 9.45
CA GLU A 76 6.33 16.73 9.16
C GLU A 76 5.39 15.69 9.76
N MET A 77 5.68 14.40 9.54
CA MET A 77 4.89 13.29 10.08
C MET A 77 4.82 13.35 11.61
N TYR A 78 5.92 13.70 12.27
CA TYR A 78 5.95 13.86 13.73
C TYR A 78 5.05 15.00 14.19
N LYS A 79 5.10 16.16 13.53
CA LYS A 79 4.25 17.32 13.85
C LYS A 79 2.77 17.00 13.62
N VAL A 80 2.43 16.38 12.50
CA VAL A 80 1.08 15.92 12.18
C VAL A 80 0.57 14.95 13.25
N SER A 81 1.39 13.97 13.65
CA SER A 81 1.03 13.01 14.70
C SER A 81 0.74 13.68 16.05
N ALA A 82 1.51 14.72 16.40
CA ALA A 82 1.28 15.49 17.62
C ALA A 82 -0.09 16.20 17.59
N ILE A 83 -0.46 16.78 16.45
CA ILE A 83 -1.78 17.41 16.25
C ILE A 83 -2.90 16.38 16.41
N GLN A 84 -2.77 15.26 15.69
CA GLN A 84 -3.78 14.20 15.69
C GLN A 84 -4.05 13.68 17.10
N ASN A 85 -3.00 13.41 17.87
CA ASN A 85 -3.13 12.88 19.24
C ASN A 85 -3.91 13.83 20.16
N VAL A 86 -3.52 15.12 20.20
CA VAL A 86 -4.17 16.11 21.09
C VAL A 86 -5.62 16.34 20.70
N ARG A 87 -5.91 16.48 19.39
CA ARG A 87 -7.28 16.70 18.92
C ARG A 87 -8.18 15.47 19.15
N GLN A 88 -7.66 14.26 18.91
CA GLN A 88 -8.41 13.01 19.17
C GLN A 88 -8.69 12.80 20.66
N GLU A 89 -7.72 13.10 21.54
CA GLU A 89 -7.93 12.99 22.98
C GLU A 89 -9.05 13.93 23.45
N PHE A 90 -9.00 15.20 23.03
CA PHE A 90 -10.05 16.17 23.34
C PHE A 90 -11.42 15.75 22.77
N LEU A 91 -11.46 15.26 21.53
CA LEU A 91 -12.69 14.74 20.93
C LEU A 91 -13.28 13.59 21.76
N ARG A 92 -12.45 12.61 22.17
CA ARG A 92 -12.90 11.45 22.98
C ARG A 92 -13.44 11.89 24.33
N GLU A 93 -12.79 12.85 24.99
CA GLU A 93 -13.28 13.46 26.23
C GLU A 93 -14.67 14.06 26.03
N LYS A 94 -14.86 14.88 24.98
CA LYS A 94 -16.13 15.56 24.72
C LYS A 94 -17.24 14.65 24.24
N LEU A 95 -16.92 13.61 23.47
CA LEU A 95 -17.87 12.53 23.17
C LEU A 95 -18.35 11.86 24.46
N SER A 96 -17.44 11.51 25.36
CA SER A 96 -17.77 10.86 26.64
C SER A 96 -18.69 11.72 27.51
N GLU A 97 -18.45 13.04 27.57
CA GLU A 97 -19.34 14.00 28.25
C GLU A 97 -20.77 14.03 27.67
N GLN A 98 -20.93 13.70 26.39
CA GLN A 98 -22.25 13.58 25.73
C GLN A 98 -22.83 12.15 25.81
N GLY A 99 -22.20 11.23 26.55
CA GLY A 99 -22.62 9.83 26.62
C GLY A 99 -22.40 9.05 25.32
N LEU A 100 -21.36 9.43 24.56
CA LEU A 100 -20.90 8.76 23.35
C LEU A 100 -19.49 8.22 23.57
N ASP A 101 -19.19 7.10 22.94
CA ASP A 101 -17.82 6.60 22.76
C ASP A 101 -17.50 6.46 21.26
N VAL A 102 -16.24 6.18 20.93
CA VAL A 102 -15.81 6.00 19.53
C VAL A 102 -16.55 4.84 18.85
N PRO A 103 -16.74 3.66 19.47
CA PRO A 103 -17.57 2.61 18.88
C PRO A 103 -18.99 3.06 18.55
N SER A 104 -19.65 3.81 19.45
CA SER A 104 -20.99 4.36 19.19
C SER A 104 -21.01 5.34 18.02
N LEU A 105 -19.89 6.02 17.71
CA LEU A 105 -19.78 6.88 16.54
C LEU A 105 -19.77 6.05 15.24
N PHE A 106 -19.14 4.88 15.24
CA PHE A 106 -19.11 3.96 14.10
C PHE A 106 -20.46 3.28 13.82
N GLU A 107 -21.36 3.23 14.81
CA GLU A 107 -22.75 2.78 14.61
C GLU A 107 -23.60 3.81 13.84
N ILE A 108 -23.23 5.10 13.89
CA ILE A 108 -24.02 6.20 13.30
C ILE A 108 -23.29 6.95 12.19
N GLY A 109 -22.10 6.48 11.80
CA GLY A 109 -21.19 7.19 10.93
C GLY A 109 -19.80 6.55 10.87
N ASN A 110 -18.77 7.37 10.66
CA ASN A 110 -17.36 6.97 10.66
C ASN A 110 -16.47 8.14 11.13
N MET A 111 -15.21 7.88 11.43
CA MET A 111 -14.22 8.91 11.78
C MET A 111 -12.84 8.53 11.29
N TYR A 112 -12.16 9.48 10.66
CA TYR A 112 -10.77 9.33 10.23
C TYR A 112 -10.01 10.65 10.37
N MET A 113 -8.70 10.60 10.13
CA MET A 113 -7.82 11.77 10.17
C MET A 113 -7.29 12.07 8.77
N VAL A 114 -7.22 13.34 8.41
CA VAL A 114 -6.49 13.81 7.24
C VAL A 114 -5.51 14.87 7.70
N LYS A 115 -4.22 14.55 7.66
CA LYS A 115 -3.17 15.32 8.34
C LYS A 115 -3.59 15.62 9.78
N GLY A 116 -3.61 16.87 10.22
CA GLY A 116 -4.07 17.27 11.55
C GLY A 116 -5.59 17.36 11.73
N THR A 117 -6.41 17.22 10.67
CA THR A 117 -7.87 17.46 10.72
C THR A 117 -8.63 16.17 11.04
N ILE A 118 -9.58 16.25 11.97
CA ILE A 118 -10.55 15.18 12.23
C ILE A 118 -11.65 15.27 11.18
N VAL A 119 -12.00 14.15 10.56
CA VAL A 119 -13.19 14.06 9.71
C VAL A 119 -14.18 13.11 10.37
N ILE A 120 -15.38 13.62 10.68
CA ILE A 120 -16.52 12.81 11.12
C ILE A 120 -17.50 12.69 9.97
N GLN A 121 -17.75 11.46 9.53
CA GLN A 121 -18.85 11.15 8.64
C GLN A 121 -20.06 10.77 9.48
N LEU A 122 -21.22 11.35 9.21
CA LEU A 122 -22.47 11.01 9.90
C LEU A 122 -23.51 10.58 8.89
N LYS A 123 -24.20 9.50 9.20
CA LYS A 123 -25.37 9.08 8.43
C LYS A 123 -26.43 10.18 8.40
N GLU A 124 -27.18 10.27 7.31
CA GLU A 124 -28.38 11.11 7.28
C GLU A 124 -29.35 10.69 8.38
N ASN A 125 -29.85 11.66 9.15
CA ASN A 125 -30.76 11.43 10.28
C ASN A 125 -30.22 10.49 11.37
N ALA A 126 -28.89 10.43 11.53
CA ALA A 126 -28.22 9.66 12.57
C ALA A 126 -28.83 9.92 13.97
N GLU A 127 -29.11 8.84 14.70
CA GLU A 127 -29.44 8.94 16.11
C GLU A 127 -28.29 9.66 16.83
N LYS A 128 -28.61 10.61 17.71
CA LYS A 128 -27.62 11.42 18.45
C LYS A 128 -26.79 12.39 17.58
N GLU A 129 -27.20 12.70 16.35
CA GLU A 129 -26.56 13.77 15.54
C GLU A 129 -26.43 15.10 16.32
N GLY A 130 -27.45 15.45 17.12
CA GLY A 130 -27.43 16.66 17.94
C GLY A 130 -26.35 16.65 19.04
N ALA A 131 -25.98 15.48 19.56
CA ALA A 131 -24.88 15.35 20.52
C ALA A 131 -23.52 15.51 19.82
N VAL A 132 -23.34 14.88 18.65
CA VAL A 132 -22.10 15.01 17.87
C VAL A 132 -21.90 16.46 17.42
N LYS A 133 -22.94 17.16 16.96
CA LYS A 133 -22.85 18.58 16.61
C LYS A 133 -22.35 19.45 17.77
N LYS A 134 -22.80 19.21 19.00
CA LYS A 134 -22.30 19.93 20.18
C LYS A 134 -20.81 19.69 20.41
N VAL A 135 -20.35 18.45 20.24
CA VAL A 135 -18.93 18.10 20.36
C VAL A 135 -18.10 18.78 19.27
N VAL A 136 -18.58 18.77 18.03
CA VAL A 136 -17.92 19.45 16.90
C VAL A 136 -17.73 20.94 17.20
N GLU A 137 -18.75 21.64 17.68
CA GLU A 137 -18.64 23.05 18.07
C GLU A 137 -17.60 23.26 19.20
N GLN A 138 -17.52 22.35 20.17
CA GLN A 138 -16.51 22.44 21.24
C GLN A 138 -15.09 22.22 20.72
N VAL A 139 -14.89 21.30 19.77
CA VAL A 139 -13.59 21.08 19.12
C VAL A 139 -13.17 22.32 18.33
N LYS A 140 -14.08 22.91 17.54
CA LYS A 140 -13.82 24.15 16.80
C LYS A 140 -13.49 25.32 17.71
N GLN A 141 -14.23 25.46 18.81
CA GLN A 141 -13.98 26.50 19.82
C GLN A 141 -12.61 26.33 20.50
N ARG A 142 -12.16 25.08 20.71
CA ARG A 142 -10.89 24.79 21.39
C ARG A 142 -9.67 25.02 20.51
N PHE A 143 -9.77 24.66 19.23
CA PHE A 143 -8.69 24.66 18.26
C PHE A 143 -8.96 25.72 17.17
N ASN A 144 -9.62 25.34 16.08
CA ASN A 144 -10.08 26.22 15.02
C ASN A 144 -11.16 25.53 14.16
N ASP A 145 -11.75 26.24 13.20
CA ASP A 145 -12.86 25.74 12.37
C ASP A 145 -12.49 24.54 11.48
N ASP A 146 -11.23 24.43 11.06
CA ASP A 146 -10.71 23.38 10.20
C ASP A 146 -10.13 22.19 11.00
N ALA A 147 -10.17 22.27 12.33
CA ALA A 147 -9.74 21.18 13.21
C ALA A 147 -10.64 19.94 13.08
N ILE A 148 -11.90 20.15 12.70
CA ILE A 148 -12.88 19.11 12.51
C ILE A 148 -13.86 19.43 11.38
N ILE A 149 -14.02 18.48 10.48
CA ILE A 149 -14.96 18.53 9.37
C ILE A 149 -16.04 17.47 9.58
N VAL A 150 -17.29 17.82 9.26
CA VAL A 150 -18.41 16.88 9.29
C VAL A 150 -18.92 16.67 7.87
N GLN A 151 -19.00 15.42 7.44
CA GLN A 151 -19.58 15.02 6.16
C GLN A 151 -20.84 14.19 6.38
N LYS A 152 -21.75 14.23 5.41
CA LYS A 152 -22.90 13.32 5.35
C LYS A 152 -22.58 12.14 4.46
N VAL A 153 -23.01 10.96 4.90
CA VAL A 153 -22.79 9.68 4.22
C VAL A 153 -24.06 8.85 4.24
N ASP A 154 -24.15 7.89 3.33
CA ASP A 154 -25.31 7.00 3.19
C ASP A 154 -25.26 5.86 4.22
N PHE A 155 -24.06 5.34 4.49
CA PHE A 155 -23.84 4.19 5.36
C PHE A 155 -22.93 4.54 6.54
N SER A 156 -23.21 3.96 7.71
CA SER A 156 -22.26 3.95 8.82
C SER A 156 -21.12 2.95 8.59
N GLN A 157 -20.03 3.06 9.35
CA GLN A 157 -18.92 2.10 9.26
C GLN A 157 -19.38 0.67 9.58
N ARG A 158 -20.28 0.48 10.56
CA ARG A 158 -20.82 -0.85 10.85
C ARG A 158 -21.69 -1.44 9.75
N GLU A 159 -22.45 -0.61 9.04
CA GLU A 159 -23.19 -1.06 7.88
C GLU A 159 -22.26 -1.48 6.75
N LEU A 160 -21.19 -0.72 6.51
CA LEU A 160 -20.16 -1.07 5.53
C LEU A 160 -19.46 -2.39 5.89
N GLU A 161 -19.08 -2.60 7.14
CA GLU A 161 -18.49 -3.86 7.60
C GLU A 161 -19.44 -5.05 7.40
N LYS A 162 -20.74 -4.88 7.66
CA LYS A 162 -21.73 -5.94 7.40
C LYS A 162 -21.84 -6.26 5.91
N MET A 163 -21.86 -5.24 5.06
CA MET A 163 -21.85 -5.41 3.61
C MET A 163 -20.54 -6.03 3.12
N GLN A 164 -19.42 -5.74 3.79
CA GLN A 164 -18.14 -6.36 3.51
C GLN A 164 -18.19 -7.87 3.78
N ASP A 165 -18.77 -8.31 4.90
CA ASP A 165 -18.95 -9.73 5.20
C ASP A 165 -19.86 -10.41 4.16
N GLU A 166 -20.94 -9.77 3.75
CA GLU A 166 -21.84 -10.25 2.69
C GLU A 166 -21.09 -10.40 1.34
N LEU A 167 -20.25 -9.42 1.00
CA LEU A 167 -19.47 -9.45 -0.24
C LEU A 167 -18.37 -10.52 -0.20
N TYR A 168 -17.76 -10.76 0.96
CA TYR A 168 -16.80 -11.85 1.15
C TYR A 168 -17.44 -13.21 0.83
N GLU A 169 -18.62 -13.49 1.37
CA GLU A 169 -19.37 -14.72 1.08
C GLU A 169 -19.69 -14.83 -0.42
N ALA A 170 -20.13 -13.74 -1.05
CA ALA A 170 -20.42 -13.72 -2.47
C ALA A 170 -19.20 -13.94 -3.37
N ILE A 171 -18.02 -13.45 -2.98
CA ILE A 171 -16.74 -13.70 -3.67
C ILE A 171 -16.36 -15.17 -3.55
N GLU A 172 -16.45 -15.75 -2.34
CA GLU A 172 -16.13 -17.15 -2.08
C GLU A 172 -16.99 -18.12 -2.91
N ASP A 173 -18.26 -17.77 -3.13
CA ASP A 173 -19.22 -18.55 -3.92
C ASP A 173 -19.02 -18.42 -5.45
N ARG A 174 -18.18 -17.49 -5.91
CA ARG A 174 -17.95 -17.22 -7.34
C ARG A 174 -16.49 -17.49 -7.75
N PRO A 175 -16.17 -18.68 -8.28
CA PRO A 175 -14.80 -19.09 -8.57
C PRO A 175 -14.01 -18.11 -9.44
N SER A 176 -14.64 -17.50 -10.46
CA SER A 176 -13.99 -16.53 -11.35
C SER A 176 -13.45 -15.30 -10.61
N ILE A 177 -14.16 -14.84 -9.56
CA ILE A 177 -13.73 -13.70 -8.75
C ILE A 177 -12.71 -14.16 -7.70
N LYS A 178 -13.00 -15.26 -7.02
CA LYS A 178 -12.13 -15.82 -5.97
C LYS A 178 -10.70 -16.07 -6.45
N GLU A 179 -10.52 -16.54 -7.68
CA GLU A 179 -9.20 -16.84 -8.24
C GLU A 179 -8.31 -15.59 -8.36
N VAL A 180 -8.90 -14.46 -8.73
CA VAL A 180 -8.20 -13.18 -8.91
C VAL A 180 -8.34 -12.24 -7.71
N TRP A 181 -9.13 -12.60 -6.71
CA TRP A 181 -9.31 -11.78 -5.51
C TRP A 181 -8.02 -11.73 -4.67
N ASN A 182 -7.74 -10.56 -4.10
CA ASN A 182 -6.57 -10.30 -3.28
C ASN A 182 -6.94 -9.71 -1.91
N SER A 183 -7.77 -8.68 -1.88
CA SER A 183 -8.14 -7.97 -0.65
C SER A 183 -9.57 -7.45 -0.70
N LEU A 184 -10.14 -7.26 0.48
CA LEU A 184 -11.47 -6.69 0.66
C LEU A 184 -11.42 -5.77 1.87
N GLY A 185 -11.90 -4.54 1.73
CA GLY A 185 -11.88 -3.54 2.80
C GLY A 185 -12.90 -2.44 2.62
N THR A 186 -12.96 -1.52 3.58
CA THR A 186 -13.82 -0.34 3.51
C THR A 186 -13.01 0.89 3.11
N CYS A 187 -13.47 1.59 2.08
CA CYS A 187 -12.93 2.86 1.64
C CYS A 187 -13.52 4.01 2.47
N THR A 188 -12.87 4.32 3.60
CA THR A 188 -13.42 5.25 4.60
C THR A 188 -13.75 6.64 4.03
N PRO A 189 -12.86 7.34 3.30
CA PRO A 189 -13.21 8.65 2.74
C PRO A 189 -14.37 8.61 1.74
N GLY A 190 -14.52 7.50 1.00
CA GLY A 190 -15.51 7.34 -0.05
C GLY A 190 -16.85 6.77 0.39
N ASN A 191 -17.00 6.31 1.64
CA ASN A 191 -18.17 5.54 2.10
C ASN A 191 -18.51 4.35 1.18
N ALA A 192 -17.47 3.67 0.71
CA ALA A 192 -17.54 2.61 -0.29
C ALA A 192 -16.83 1.34 0.19
N ILE A 193 -17.02 0.22 -0.52
CA ILE A 193 -16.26 -1.03 -0.32
C ILE A 193 -15.19 -1.13 -1.40
N GLU A 194 -13.97 -1.43 -1.00
CA GLU A 194 -12.83 -1.63 -1.87
C GLU A 194 -12.59 -3.13 -2.07
N VAL A 195 -12.51 -3.56 -3.33
CA VAL A 195 -12.20 -4.93 -3.74
C VAL A 195 -10.90 -4.91 -4.53
N GLY A 196 -9.82 -5.36 -3.91
CA GLY A 196 -8.52 -5.51 -4.55
C GLY A 196 -8.45 -6.83 -5.31
N VAL A 197 -8.09 -6.75 -6.59
CA VAL A 197 -7.97 -7.90 -7.51
C VAL A 197 -6.62 -7.91 -8.22
N LYS A 198 -6.20 -9.10 -8.67
CA LYS A 198 -4.95 -9.35 -9.39
C LYS A 198 -5.08 -9.08 -10.89
N GLU A 199 -6.30 -9.18 -11.40
CA GLU A 199 -6.66 -8.98 -12.81
C GLU A 199 -8.00 -8.25 -12.90
N GLU A 200 -8.30 -7.64 -14.05
CA GLU A 200 -9.58 -6.98 -14.27
C GLU A 200 -10.74 -7.98 -14.20
N LEU A 201 -11.79 -7.63 -13.44
CA LEU A 201 -13.02 -8.41 -13.40
C LEU A 201 -13.80 -8.26 -14.71
N SER A 202 -14.45 -9.34 -15.14
CA SER A 202 -15.40 -9.27 -16.26
C SER A 202 -16.58 -8.36 -15.92
N GLU A 203 -17.26 -7.81 -16.93
CA GLU A 203 -18.47 -7.00 -16.70
C GLU A 203 -19.55 -7.79 -15.94
N GLU A 204 -19.64 -9.10 -16.20
CA GLU A 204 -20.57 -10.00 -15.52
C GLU A 204 -20.24 -10.15 -14.03
N ASP A 205 -18.97 -10.37 -13.69
CA ASP A 205 -18.49 -10.50 -12.32
C ASP A 205 -18.66 -9.18 -11.55
N LEU A 206 -18.34 -8.05 -12.18
CA LEU A 206 -18.51 -6.73 -11.59
C LEU A 206 -19.99 -6.41 -11.33
N SER A 207 -20.87 -6.72 -12.29
CA SER A 207 -22.32 -6.57 -12.09
C SER A 207 -22.82 -7.47 -10.97
N TYR A 208 -22.37 -8.72 -10.91
CA TYR A 208 -22.72 -9.65 -9.84
C TYR A 208 -22.38 -9.09 -8.45
N LEU A 209 -21.16 -8.56 -8.25
CA LEU A 209 -20.76 -7.97 -6.96
C LEU A 209 -21.65 -6.78 -6.59
N LYS A 210 -21.94 -5.89 -7.56
CA LYS A 210 -22.79 -4.71 -7.36
C LYS A 210 -24.25 -5.05 -7.04
N GLU A 211 -24.71 -6.23 -7.40
CA GLU A 211 -26.05 -6.71 -7.04
C GLU A 211 -26.12 -7.26 -5.60
N GLN A 212 -24.99 -7.54 -4.95
CA GLN A 212 -24.98 -8.12 -3.61
C GLN A 212 -25.20 -7.08 -2.50
N ILE A 213 -24.75 -5.85 -2.71
CA ILE A 213 -24.74 -4.81 -1.69
C ILE A 213 -25.16 -3.46 -2.27
N GLU A 214 -25.64 -2.57 -1.41
CA GLU A 214 -26.10 -1.24 -1.82
C GLU A 214 -24.96 -0.21 -1.93
N ALA A 215 -23.85 -0.43 -1.21
CA ALA A 215 -22.71 0.49 -1.20
C ALA A 215 -21.97 0.51 -2.56
N GLU A 216 -21.33 1.64 -2.87
CA GLU A 216 -20.44 1.72 -4.04
C GLU A 216 -19.29 0.71 -3.87
N ILE A 217 -19.02 -0.05 -4.94
CA ILE A 217 -17.86 -0.95 -5.01
C ILE A 217 -16.79 -0.29 -5.87
N LEU A 218 -15.62 -0.09 -5.26
CA LEU A 218 -14.39 0.33 -5.93
C LEU A 218 -13.55 -0.92 -6.18
N VAL A 219 -13.28 -1.21 -7.45
CA VAL A 219 -12.41 -2.32 -7.82
C VAL A 219 -11.06 -1.75 -8.18
N GLU A 220 -10.02 -2.20 -7.48
CA GLU A 220 -8.65 -1.79 -7.70
C GLU A 220 -7.80 -2.99 -8.13
N VAL A 221 -7.04 -2.82 -9.19
CA VAL A 221 -6.15 -3.87 -9.69
C VAL A 221 -4.77 -3.62 -9.11
N TRP A 222 -4.37 -4.43 -8.13
CA TRP A 222 -3.11 -4.29 -7.40
C TRP A 222 -2.04 -5.19 -8.00
N VAL A 223 -1.65 -4.97 -9.26
CA VAL A 223 -0.67 -5.82 -9.92
C VAL A 223 0.60 -5.04 -10.25
N ASP A 224 1.69 -5.46 -9.62
CA ASP A 224 3.02 -5.05 -10.04
C ASP A 224 3.52 -6.02 -11.10
N GLU A 225 4.29 -5.50 -12.05
CA GLU A 225 4.85 -6.27 -13.14
C GLU A 225 6.34 -5.98 -13.27
N LEU A 226 7.13 -7.02 -13.51
CA LEU A 226 8.53 -6.86 -13.89
C LEU A 226 8.90 -7.85 -14.99
N THR A 227 9.92 -7.50 -15.75
CA THR A 227 10.55 -8.40 -16.72
C THR A 227 12.04 -8.44 -16.45
N GLY A 228 12.62 -9.63 -16.37
CA GLY A 228 14.04 -9.79 -16.10
C GLY A 228 14.52 -11.22 -16.28
N TYR A 229 15.82 -11.43 -16.09
CA TYR A 229 16.41 -12.76 -16.14
C TYR A 229 16.35 -13.45 -14.78
N VAL A 230 16.11 -14.76 -14.81
CA VAL A 230 16.22 -15.61 -13.64
C VAL A 230 17.70 -15.80 -13.30
N VAL A 231 18.09 -15.31 -12.13
CA VAL A 231 19.49 -15.31 -11.65
C VAL A 231 19.77 -16.51 -10.75
N ASP A 232 18.75 -17.01 -10.07
CA ASP A 232 18.84 -18.17 -9.18
C ASP A 232 17.46 -18.84 -9.05
N THR A 233 17.45 -20.12 -8.71
CA THR A 233 16.22 -20.92 -8.51
C THR A 233 16.36 -21.83 -7.30
N ARG A 234 15.32 -21.95 -6.47
CA ARG A 234 15.30 -22.82 -5.28
C ARG A 234 13.92 -23.42 -5.12
N ASP A 235 13.79 -24.74 -5.20
CA ASP A 235 12.50 -25.44 -5.10
C ASP A 235 11.42 -24.82 -6.02
N ASP A 236 10.42 -24.15 -5.45
CA ASP A 236 9.34 -23.42 -6.14
C ASP A 236 9.55 -21.90 -6.17
N GLU A 237 10.79 -21.45 -6.00
CA GLU A 237 11.20 -20.05 -5.98
C GLU A 237 12.17 -19.70 -7.12
N MET A 238 12.10 -18.46 -7.59
CA MET A 238 13.04 -17.88 -8.55
C MET A 238 13.45 -16.47 -8.14
N LEU A 239 14.71 -16.11 -8.38
CA LEU A 239 15.26 -14.78 -8.13
C LEU A 239 15.29 -13.97 -9.43
N VAL A 240 14.56 -12.87 -9.47
CA VAL A 240 14.49 -11.96 -10.60
C VAL A 240 14.56 -10.52 -10.09
N ASN A 241 15.50 -9.73 -10.63
CA ASN A 241 15.66 -8.31 -10.31
C ASN A 241 15.64 -7.98 -8.80
N SER A 242 16.41 -8.73 -8.02
CA SER A 242 16.53 -8.60 -6.56
C SER A 242 15.29 -8.97 -5.75
N ILE A 243 14.35 -9.72 -6.35
CA ILE A 243 13.15 -10.24 -5.66
C ILE A 243 13.11 -11.77 -5.80
N TRP A 244 13.02 -12.46 -4.66
CA TRP A 244 12.65 -13.86 -4.59
C TRP A 244 11.14 -14.01 -4.76
N PHE A 245 10.73 -14.63 -5.85
CA PHE A 245 9.35 -14.97 -6.14
C PHE A 245 9.08 -16.43 -5.80
N SER A 246 8.16 -16.66 -4.88
CA SER A 246 7.53 -17.98 -4.70
C SER A 246 6.52 -18.28 -5.81
N ASN A 247 6.11 -19.55 -5.94
CA ASN A 247 5.23 -20.06 -6.99
C ASN A 247 5.81 -19.96 -8.41
N ALA A 248 7.13 -20.14 -8.54
CA ALA A 248 7.79 -20.21 -9.82
C ALA A 248 7.27 -21.40 -10.66
N PRO A 249 7.05 -21.23 -11.97
CA PRO A 249 6.49 -22.29 -12.80
C PRO A 249 7.45 -23.47 -12.93
N SER A 250 6.92 -24.69 -12.99
CA SER A 250 7.73 -25.89 -13.16
C SER A 250 8.53 -25.82 -14.45
N GLY A 251 9.86 -25.86 -14.36
CA GLY A 251 10.74 -25.86 -15.52
C GLY A 251 11.42 -24.52 -15.82
N VAL A 252 11.15 -23.47 -15.02
CA VAL A 252 11.98 -22.25 -15.03
C VAL A 252 13.42 -22.58 -14.67
N LYS A 253 14.37 -21.91 -15.32
CA LYS A 253 15.81 -22.13 -15.13
C LYS A 253 16.55 -20.80 -15.08
N VAL A 254 17.74 -20.83 -14.48
CA VAL A 254 18.70 -19.71 -14.58
C VAL A 254 18.96 -19.41 -16.05
N GLY A 255 18.87 -18.12 -16.41
CA GLY A 255 18.98 -17.66 -17.80
C GLY A 255 17.66 -17.41 -18.50
N ASP A 256 16.55 -17.99 -18.04
CA ASP A 256 15.25 -17.71 -18.63
C ASP A 256 14.90 -16.23 -18.42
N ARG A 257 14.45 -15.56 -19.48
CA ARG A 257 13.83 -14.25 -19.37
C ARG A 257 12.36 -14.45 -19.03
N VAL A 258 11.91 -13.82 -17.96
CA VAL A 258 10.54 -13.98 -17.46
C VAL A 258 9.84 -12.64 -17.30
N HIS A 259 8.55 -12.62 -17.56
CA HIS A 259 7.64 -11.57 -17.13
C HIS A 259 6.86 -12.07 -15.91
N VAL A 260 6.92 -11.33 -14.80
CA VAL A 260 6.35 -11.71 -13.52
C VAL A 260 5.29 -10.68 -13.13
N LYS A 261 4.09 -11.16 -12.84
CA LYS A 261 3.02 -10.40 -12.19
C LYS A 261 2.95 -10.79 -10.73
N PHE A 262 2.96 -9.82 -9.83
CA PHE A 262 3.07 -10.04 -8.40
C PHE A 262 2.33 -8.96 -7.60
N GLY A 263 2.16 -9.22 -6.32
CA GLY A 263 1.54 -8.28 -5.37
C GLY A 263 2.58 -7.63 -4.47
N SER A 264 2.20 -7.37 -3.23
CA SER A 264 3.07 -6.73 -2.24
C SER A 264 4.43 -7.42 -2.11
N VAL A 265 5.47 -6.59 -1.93
CA VAL A 265 6.85 -7.01 -1.75
C VAL A 265 7.26 -6.80 -0.29
N ALA A 266 7.81 -7.84 0.34
CA ALA A 266 8.34 -7.75 1.70
C ALA A 266 9.72 -7.10 1.70
N GLU A 267 9.89 -6.07 2.54
CA GLU A 267 11.14 -5.34 2.72
C GLU A 267 12.25 -6.25 3.27
N SER A 268 13.08 -6.76 2.37
CA SER A 268 14.24 -7.61 2.66
C SER A 268 15.28 -7.45 1.54
N LEU A 269 16.48 -8.00 1.72
CA LEU A 269 17.51 -8.00 0.69
C LEU A 269 18.08 -9.42 0.52
N PRO A 270 17.82 -10.11 -0.62
CA PRO A 270 16.85 -9.73 -1.66
C PRO A 270 15.43 -9.62 -1.11
N ALA A 271 14.59 -8.84 -1.78
CA ALA A 271 13.19 -8.70 -1.40
C ALA A 271 12.41 -10.00 -1.67
N GLN A 272 11.20 -10.13 -1.14
CA GLN A 272 10.40 -11.36 -1.30
C GLN A 272 8.97 -11.02 -1.73
N SER A 273 8.42 -11.80 -2.66
CA SER A 273 7.01 -11.71 -3.06
C SER A 273 6.49 -13.07 -3.56
N SER A 274 5.19 -13.16 -3.80
CA SER A 274 4.59 -14.29 -4.50
C SER A 274 4.33 -13.90 -5.95
N ALA A 275 4.85 -14.67 -6.90
CA ALA A 275 4.39 -14.56 -8.27
C ALA A 275 2.94 -15.04 -8.34
N TRP A 276 2.08 -14.25 -8.96
CA TRP A 276 0.73 -14.65 -9.33
C TRP A 276 0.70 -15.29 -10.71
N LYS A 277 1.55 -14.76 -11.60
CA LYS A 277 1.74 -15.28 -12.94
C LYS A 277 3.18 -15.07 -13.37
N THR A 278 3.75 -16.07 -14.02
CA THR A 278 5.06 -15.99 -14.65
C THR A 278 4.95 -16.50 -16.07
N GLU A 279 5.42 -15.70 -17.01
CA GLU A 279 5.52 -16.05 -18.42
C GLU A 279 7.00 -16.12 -18.80
N ILE A 280 7.46 -17.27 -19.28
CA ILE A 280 8.80 -17.41 -19.84
C ILE A 280 8.76 -16.83 -21.25
N ILE A 281 9.57 -15.81 -21.49
CA ILE A 281 9.71 -15.16 -22.78
C ILE A 281 10.79 -15.91 -23.55
N GLU A 282 10.42 -16.50 -24.69
CA GLU A 282 11.40 -17.08 -25.60
C GLU A 282 12.27 -15.96 -26.18
N GLU A 283 13.56 -16.01 -25.90
CA GLU A 283 14.55 -15.16 -26.56
C GLU A 283 15.47 -15.98 -27.44
N ASP A 284 15.78 -15.40 -28.61
CA ASP A 284 16.83 -15.93 -29.48
C ASP A 284 18.15 -15.54 -28.82
N ALA A 285 18.82 -16.51 -28.20
CA ALA A 285 20.21 -16.33 -27.77
C ALA A 285 20.99 -15.89 -29.01
N GLY A 286 21.50 -14.65 -29.02
CA GLY A 286 22.05 -13.99 -30.21
C GLY A 286 22.84 -14.97 -31.09
N GLY A 287 22.32 -15.25 -32.28
CA GLY A 287 22.46 -16.54 -32.96
C GLY A 287 23.85 -17.05 -33.35
N GLU A 288 24.94 -16.36 -32.97
CA GLU A 288 26.33 -16.78 -33.19
C GLU A 288 27.07 -17.16 -31.89
N ALA A 289 26.48 -16.96 -30.72
CA ALA A 289 27.12 -17.27 -29.43
C ALA A 289 27.15 -18.78 -29.13
N ASP A 290 28.25 -19.25 -28.55
CA ASP A 290 28.49 -20.61 -28.09
C ASP A 290 27.83 -20.88 -26.72
N LEU A 291 27.86 -19.91 -25.80
CA LEU A 291 27.23 -20.03 -24.48
C LEU A 291 25.75 -19.65 -24.52
N SER A 292 24.94 -20.42 -23.77
CA SER A 292 23.58 -20.02 -23.45
C SER A 292 23.55 -18.88 -22.42
N VAL A 293 22.48 -18.08 -22.42
CA VAL A 293 22.25 -17.03 -21.42
C VAL A 293 22.40 -17.53 -19.98
N GLY A 294 21.91 -18.75 -19.70
CA GLY A 294 22.04 -19.37 -18.37
C GLY A 294 23.49 -19.70 -18.00
N GLU A 295 24.30 -20.12 -18.96
CA GLU A 295 25.74 -20.34 -18.77
C GLU A 295 26.46 -19.03 -18.51
N VAL A 296 26.17 -17.99 -19.30
CA VAL A 296 26.73 -16.64 -19.11
C VAL A 296 26.41 -16.09 -17.73
N ILE A 297 25.15 -16.16 -17.27
CA ILE A 297 24.77 -15.70 -15.93
C ILE A 297 25.48 -16.50 -14.85
N LYS A 298 25.62 -17.82 -15.02
CA LYS A 298 26.32 -18.67 -14.06
C LYS A 298 27.81 -18.31 -13.98
N GLU A 299 28.48 -18.12 -15.12
CA GLU A 299 29.87 -17.69 -15.16
C GLU A 299 30.05 -16.29 -14.58
N ALA A 300 29.13 -15.37 -14.86
CA ALA A 300 29.14 -14.05 -14.28
C ALA A 300 29.07 -14.12 -12.75
N LYS A 301 28.20 -14.98 -12.18
CA LYS A 301 28.13 -15.22 -10.73
C LYS A 301 29.44 -15.78 -10.17
N ASP A 302 30.08 -16.71 -10.87
CA ASP A 302 31.35 -17.31 -10.43
C ASP A 302 32.53 -16.30 -10.49
N LYS A 303 32.50 -15.35 -11.44
CA LYS A 303 33.51 -14.28 -11.57
C LYS A 303 33.26 -13.08 -10.65
N ALA A 304 32.02 -12.87 -10.21
CA ALA A 304 31.66 -11.69 -9.43
C ALA A 304 32.32 -11.70 -8.04
N GLU A 305 32.90 -10.57 -7.64
CA GLU A 305 33.36 -10.37 -6.26
C GLU A 305 32.19 -10.11 -5.28
N LYS A 306 31.01 -9.81 -5.82
CA LYS A 306 29.78 -9.48 -5.11
C LYS A 306 28.66 -10.43 -5.51
N GLU A 307 27.71 -10.64 -4.60
CA GLU A 307 26.50 -11.40 -4.92
C GLU A 307 25.65 -10.65 -5.97
N ILE A 308 25.19 -11.39 -6.98
CA ILE A 308 24.30 -10.88 -8.02
C ILE A 308 22.86 -11.21 -7.62
N TYR A 309 22.04 -10.16 -7.48
CA TYR A 309 20.62 -10.27 -7.17
C TYR A 309 19.72 -10.00 -8.38
N GLY A 310 20.23 -9.32 -9.40
CA GLY A 310 19.50 -9.02 -10.63
C GLY A 310 20.42 -8.84 -11.82
N ILE A 311 19.88 -8.99 -13.02
CA ILE A 311 20.54 -8.64 -14.28
C ILE A 311 19.66 -7.61 -14.97
N SER A 312 20.20 -6.41 -15.20
CA SER A 312 19.49 -5.33 -15.89
C SER A 312 19.60 -5.46 -17.41
N GLU A 313 20.75 -5.91 -17.91
CA GLU A 313 21.03 -6.06 -19.34
C GLU A 313 22.11 -7.12 -19.61
N LEU A 314 22.02 -7.74 -20.80
CA LEU A 314 22.95 -8.73 -21.33
C LEU A 314 23.19 -8.42 -22.80
N GLU A 315 24.45 -8.22 -23.19
CA GLU A 315 24.84 -7.88 -24.56
C GLU A 315 25.95 -8.83 -25.04
N TYR A 316 25.73 -9.55 -26.13
CA TYR A 316 26.79 -10.32 -26.79
C TYR A 316 27.52 -9.46 -27.83
N LYS A 317 28.85 -9.38 -27.70
CA LYS A 317 29.74 -8.66 -28.62
C LYS A 317 30.49 -9.64 -29.49
N ILE A 318 29.99 -9.82 -30.72
CA ILE A 318 30.64 -10.63 -31.78
C ILE A 318 32.10 -10.18 -31.98
N GLU A 319 32.34 -8.86 -31.95
CA GLU A 319 33.70 -8.33 -31.95
C GLU A 319 34.33 -8.53 -30.57
N GLY A 320 34.99 -9.68 -30.39
CA GLY A 320 35.69 -10.03 -29.16
C GLY A 320 35.29 -11.38 -28.60
N ASP A 321 34.14 -11.92 -29.02
CA ASP A 321 33.59 -13.18 -28.51
C ASP A 321 33.31 -13.10 -26.99
N VAL A 322 32.63 -12.02 -26.59
CA VAL A 322 32.43 -11.66 -25.19
C VAL A 322 31.00 -11.23 -24.93
N TRP A 323 30.42 -11.76 -23.85
CA TRP A 323 29.21 -11.27 -23.23
C TRP A 323 29.52 -10.17 -22.21
N VAL A 324 28.76 -9.09 -22.27
CA VAL A 324 28.76 -8.01 -21.29
C VAL A 324 27.50 -8.12 -20.45
N VAL A 325 27.69 -8.36 -19.15
CA VAL A 325 26.62 -8.57 -18.17
C VAL A 325 26.51 -7.35 -17.27
N TYR A 326 25.36 -6.67 -17.29
CA TYR A 326 25.04 -5.57 -16.40
C TYR A 326 24.23 -6.12 -15.21
N ALA A 327 24.88 -6.17 -14.05
CA ALA A 327 24.39 -6.86 -12.86
C ALA A 327 24.06 -5.89 -11.72
N GLN A 328 23.11 -6.29 -10.89
CA GLN A 328 22.71 -5.60 -9.66
C GLN A 328 23.06 -6.46 -8.45
N GLY A 329 23.66 -5.83 -7.44
CA GLY A 329 24.00 -6.43 -6.14
C GLY A 329 24.00 -5.36 -5.06
N ASP A 330 25.10 -5.25 -4.29
CA ASP A 330 25.40 -4.05 -3.47
C ASP A 330 25.91 -2.91 -4.39
N GLY A 331 25.02 -2.44 -5.26
CA GLY A 331 25.27 -1.52 -6.38
C GLY A 331 25.23 -2.19 -7.77
N GLU A 332 25.32 -1.38 -8.82
CA GLU A 332 25.41 -1.84 -10.21
C GLU A 332 26.86 -2.08 -10.62
N PHE A 333 27.11 -3.13 -11.41
CA PHE A 333 28.44 -3.44 -11.93
C PHE A 333 28.36 -4.24 -13.25
N THR A 334 29.48 -4.26 -13.97
CA THR A 334 29.60 -4.93 -15.27
C THR A 334 30.58 -6.09 -15.17
N ILE A 335 30.24 -7.23 -15.79
CA ILE A 335 31.11 -8.40 -15.89
C ILE A 335 31.26 -8.79 -17.36
N GLU A 336 32.48 -9.09 -17.77
CA GLU A 336 32.79 -9.66 -19.08
C GLU A 336 32.94 -11.18 -18.96
N VAL A 337 32.21 -11.90 -19.81
CA VAL A 337 32.26 -13.36 -19.92
C VAL A 337 32.71 -13.70 -21.34
N GLU A 338 33.86 -14.36 -21.46
CA GLU A 338 34.32 -14.91 -22.74
C GLU A 338 33.36 -16.04 -23.14
N ASP A 339 32.93 -16.04 -24.40
CA ASP A 339 32.06 -17.06 -24.97
C ASP A 339 32.84 -18.35 -25.30
#